data_AF-A0A2U1KIG1-F1
#
_entry.id   AF-A0A2U1KIG1-F1
#
_cell.length_a   1.000
_cell.length_b   1.000
_cell.length_c   1.000
_cell.angle_alpha   90.00
_cell.angle_beta   90.00
_cell.angle_gamma   90.00
#
_symmetry.space_group_name_H-M   'P 1'
#
loop_
_entity.id
_entity.type
_entity.pdbx_description
1 polymer ?
#
loop_
_entity_poly.entity_id
_entity_poly.type
_entity_poly.pdbx_seq_one_letter_code
_entity_poly.pdbx_strand_id
1 'polypeptide(L)'
;MEKLPETLYVDPTGASSPTAQKDSASVERAKVEYYIRLLHQPLLREEALALLNKERKSDDMAVLVWNSKNVPFILLQEIMAAYKLLSPPVLDMKEATRVCNAVALFQAMASHPDTRMEIVKARVPVYIYPFMNTTENRLKHFDYLRLTSLGVIGALVKVEDKNSPQIIHFLLDTEVIPLCLRCIEVGSELAKTVHFSLN
;
A
#
# COMPACT_ATOMS: atom_id res chain seq x y z
N MET A 1 50.23 46.32 -23.23
CA MET A 1 49.04 46.54 -22.40
C MET A 1 47.85 46.53 -23.34
N GLU A 2 46.86 45.65 -23.34
CA GLU A 2 46.50 44.46 -22.56
C GLU A 2 45.55 43.68 -23.50
N LYS A 3 45.77 42.38 -23.69
CA LYS A 3 44.74 41.46 -24.19
C LYS A 3 44.38 40.58 -23.00
N LEU A 4 43.23 40.84 -22.37
CA LEU A 4 42.63 39.93 -21.41
C LEU A 4 41.87 38.81 -22.15
N PRO A 5 41.95 37.55 -21.73
CA PRO A 5 41.13 36.46 -22.24
C PRO A 5 39.71 36.52 -21.67
N GLU A 6 38.71 36.31 -22.55
CA GLU A 6 37.31 36.16 -22.16
C GLU A 6 37.13 34.97 -21.23
N THR A 7 36.37 35.25 -20.19
CA THR A 7 36.11 34.46 -19.00
C THR A 7 35.35 33.17 -19.30
N LEU A 8 35.76 32.11 -18.58
CA LEU A 8 35.00 30.90 -18.27
C LEU A 8 33.58 31.26 -17.79
N TYR A 9 32.61 31.26 -18.68
CA TYR A 9 31.20 31.22 -18.31
C TYR A 9 30.76 29.75 -18.28
N VAL A 10 30.91 29.13 -17.12
CA VAL A 10 30.26 27.85 -16.82
C VAL A 10 28.83 28.18 -16.42
N ASP A 11 27.90 27.96 -17.34
CA ASP A 11 26.47 28.12 -17.11
C ASP A 11 25.98 27.05 -16.11
N PRO A 12 25.46 27.41 -14.91
CA PRO A 12 24.96 26.44 -13.94
C PRO A 12 23.48 26.18 -14.18
N THR A 13 23.12 25.80 -15.41
CA THR A 13 21.82 25.21 -15.68
C THR A 13 22.02 23.71 -15.82
N GLY A 14 21.92 23.03 -14.67
CA GLY A 14 21.86 21.58 -14.57
C GLY A 14 20.63 21.05 -15.31
N ALA A 15 20.77 20.88 -16.62
CA ALA A 15 19.93 20.01 -17.40
C ALA A 15 20.19 18.59 -16.88
N SER A 16 19.21 18.03 -16.14
CA SER A 16 19.20 16.62 -15.79
C SER A 16 19.18 15.84 -17.09
N SER A 17 20.29 15.17 -17.42
CA SER A 17 20.40 14.34 -18.61
C SER A 17 19.32 13.25 -18.59
N PRO A 18 18.49 13.11 -19.63
CA PRO A 18 17.42 12.11 -19.68
C PRO A 18 17.94 10.66 -19.57
N THR A 19 19.22 10.44 -19.83
CA THR A 19 19.93 9.17 -19.62
C THR A 19 20.02 8.78 -18.13
N ALA A 20 20.25 9.73 -17.23
CA ALA A 20 20.41 9.44 -15.80
C ALA A 20 19.08 9.04 -15.11
N GLN A 21 17.96 9.65 -15.53
CA GLN A 21 16.62 9.29 -15.04
C GLN A 21 16.16 7.92 -15.55
N LYS A 22 16.56 7.54 -16.77
CA LYS A 22 16.20 6.25 -17.36
C LYS A 22 16.95 5.10 -16.69
N ASP A 23 18.20 5.32 -16.33
CA ASP A 23 19.02 4.34 -15.59
C ASP A 23 18.49 4.13 -14.16
N SER A 24 18.07 5.20 -13.46
CA SER A 24 17.53 5.07 -12.09
C SER A 24 16.21 4.28 -12.05
N ALA A 25 15.28 4.55 -12.97
CA ALA A 25 14.01 3.82 -13.05
C ALA A 25 14.22 2.33 -13.37
N SER A 26 15.19 2.01 -14.22
CA SER A 26 15.53 0.61 -14.54
C SER A 26 16.06 -0.17 -13.32
N VAL A 27 16.84 0.51 -12.47
CA VAL A 27 17.40 -0.07 -11.23
C VAL A 27 16.31 -0.28 -10.19
N GLU A 28 15.39 0.67 -10.02
CA GLU A 28 14.23 0.53 -9.12
C GLU A 28 13.35 -0.66 -9.51
N ARG A 29 13.04 -0.77 -10.80
CA ARG A 29 12.28 -1.91 -11.34
C ARG A 29 12.95 -3.24 -11.05
N ALA A 30 14.26 -3.35 -11.30
CA ALA A 30 15.02 -4.57 -11.04
C ALA A 30 15.00 -4.98 -9.55
N LYS A 31 15.02 -3.99 -8.63
CA LYS A 31 14.88 -4.26 -7.19
C LYS A 31 13.50 -4.82 -6.83
N VAL A 32 12.43 -4.21 -7.34
CA VAL A 32 11.05 -4.69 -7.10
C VAL A 32 10.88 -6.11 -7.64
N GLU A 33 11.37 -6.39 -8.85
CA GLU A 33 11.33 -7.73 -9.44
C GLU A 33 12.12 -8.76 -8.60
N TYR A 34 13.28 -8.37 -8.05
CA TYR A 34 14.04 -9.21 -7.15
C TYR A 34 13.25 -9.53 -5.87
N TYR A 35 12.63 -8.53 -5.22
CA TYR A 35 11.81 -8.77 -4.03
C TYR A 35 10.57 -9.62 -4.32
N ILE A 36 9.95 -9.47 -5.49
CA ILE A 36 8.86 -10.34 -5.95
C ILE A 36 9.31 -11.81 -6.03
N ARG A 37 10.54 -12.08 -6.51
CA ARG A 37 11.10 -13.46 -6.50
C ARG A 37 11.28 -13.98 -5.08
N LEU A 38 11.71 -13.15 -4.14
CA LEU A 38 11.84 -13.54 -2.73
C LEU A 38 10.46 -13.86 -2.10
N LEU A 39 9.42 -13.12 -2.47
CA LEU A 39 8.06 -13.31 -1.96
C LEU A 39 7.51 -14.73 -2.25
N HIS A 40 7.92 -15.31 -3.37
CA HIS A 40 7.55 -16.69 -3.75
C HIS A 40 8.18 -17.75 -2.83
N GLN A 41 9.27 -17.43 -2.13
CA GLN A 41 9.95 -18.34 -1.23
C GLN A 41 9.34 -18.20 0.18
N PRO A 42 8.68 -19.24 0.74
CA PRO A 42 7.97 -19.12 2.02
C PRO A 42 8.85 -18.65 3.19
N LEU A 43 10.14 -19.03 3.20
CA LEU A 43 11.08 -18.66 4.26
C LEU A 43 11.53 -17.19 4.19
N LEU A 44 11.52 -16.58 3.01
CA LEU A 44 11.97 -15.19 2.80
C LEU A 44 10.80 -14.22 2.67
N ARG A 45 9.55 -14.72 2.73
CA ARG A 45 8.36 -13.94 2.43
C ARG A 45 8.15 -12.77 3.37
N GLU A 46 8.38 -12.96 4.67
CA GLU A 46 8.22 -11.90 5.68
C GLU A 46 9.17 -10.72 5.39
N GLU A 47 10.42 -11.02 5.05
CA GLU A 47 11.41 -10.02 4.67
C GLU A 47 11.04 -9.35 3.33
N ALA A 48 10.64 -10.14 2.33
CA ALA A 48 10.23 -9.64 1.02
C ALA A 48 9.05 -8.66 1.11
N LEU A 49 8.05 -8.94 1.96
CA LEU A 49 6.93 -8.04 2.23
C LEU A 49 7.42 -6.69 2.79
N ALA A 50 8.34 -6.72 3.75
CA ALA A 50 8.90 -5.51 4.34
C ALA A 50 9.71 -4.70 3.33
N LEU A 51 10.50 -5.36 2.47
CA LEU A 51 11.28 -4.72 1.42
C LEU A 51 10.37 -4.09 0.34
N LEU A 52 9.35 -4.82 -0.14
CA LEU A 52 8.37 -4.28 -1.09
C LEU A 52 7.62 -3.08 -0.51
N ASN A 53 7.24 -3.12 0.77
CA ASN A 53 6.54 -2.01 1.41
C ASN A 53 7.42 -0.74 1.52
N LYS A 54 8.75 -0.88 1.60
CA LYS A 54 9.68 0.27 1.53
C LYS A 54 9.68 0.93 0.15
N GLU A 55 9.57 0.14 -0.91
CA GLU A 55 9.56 0.61 -2.30
C GLU A 55 8.17 1.06 -2.79
N ARG A 56 7.16 1.14 -1.90
CA ARG A 56 5.76 1.40 -2.27
C ARG A 56 5.47 2.72 -2.97
N LYS A 57 6.42 3.65 -2.96
CA LYS A 57 6.32 4.95 -3.63
C LYS A 57 6.82 4.92 -5.06
N SER A 58 7.46 3.84 -5.51
CA SER A 58 7.89 3.70 -6.90
C SER A 58 6.65 3.51 -7.79
N ASP A 59 6.53 4.34 -8.82
CA ASP A 59 5.32 4.43 -9.67
C ASP A 59 4.92 3.07 -10.26
N ASP A 60 5.90 2.30 -10.73
CA ASP A 60 5.68 0.99 -11.37
C ASP A 60 5.39 -0.15 -10.38
N MET A 61 5.62 0.03 -9.07
CA MET A 61 5.58 -1.05 -8.09
C MET A 61 4.19 -1.72 -8.05
N ALA A 62 3.13 -0.92 -8.00
CA ALA A 62 1.76 -1.41 -7.94
C ALA A 62 1.42 -2.30 -9.14
N VAL A 63 1.75 -1.84 -10.34
CA VAL A 63 1.50 -2.56 -11.60
C VAL A 63 2.34 -3.84 -11.68
N LEU A 64 3.61 -3.78 -11.28
CA LEU A 64 4.51 -4.94 -11.25
C LEU A 64 4.02 -6.02 -10.28
N VAL A 65 3.67 -5.64 -9.06
CA VAL A 65 3.18 -6.57 -8.03
C VAL A 65 1.84 -7.18 -8.43
N TRP A 66 0.91 -6.38 -8.95
CA TRP A 66 -0.40 -6.88 -9.37
C TRP A 66 -0.32 -7.87 -10.53
N ASN A 67 0.48 -7.56 -11.55
CA ASN A 67 0.59 -8.40 -12.76
C ASN A 67 1.57 -9.56 -12.61
N SER A 68 2.32 -9.63 -11.51
CA SER A 68 3.21 -10.75 -11.24
C SER A 68 2.41 -12.00 -10.87
N LYS A 69 2.71 -13.10 -11.56
CA LYS A 69 2.06 -14.40 -11.36
C LYS A 69 2.05 -14.77 -9.87
N ASN A 70 0.89 -15.19 -9.37
CA ASN A 70 0.64 -15.62 -7.99
C ASN A 70 0.87 -14.57 -6.89
N VAL A 71 1.40 -13.38 -7.17
CA VAL A 71 1.70 -12.39 -6.13
C VAL A 71 0.43 -11.91 -5.41
N PRO A 72 -0.64 -11.45 -6.10
CA PRO A 72 -1.88 -11.08 -5.41
C PRO A 72 -2.46 -12.22 -4.55
N PHE A 73 -2.35 -13.47 -5.03
CA PHE A 73 -2.79 -14.64 -4.28
C PHE A 73 -1.96 -14.88 -3.02
N ILE A 74 -0.62 -14.77 -3.11
CA ILE A 74 0.26 -14.87 -1.95
C ILE A 74 -0.08 -13.79 -0.92
N LEU A 75 -0.33 -12.55 -1.36
CA LEU A 75 -0.71 -11.46 -0.46
C LEU A 75 -2.07 -11.73 0.24
N LEU A 76 -3.04 -12.28 -0.48
CA LEU A 76 -4.31 -12.73 0.12
C LEU A 76 -4.09 -13.88 1.12
N GLN A 77 -3.17 -14.81 0.86
CA GLN A 77 -2.82 -15.86 1.80
C GLN A 77 -2.24 -15.31 3.11
N GLU A 78 -1.42 -14.25 3.04
CA GLU A 78 -0.89 -13.58 4.23
C GLU A 78 -2.01 -12.92 5.06
N ILE A 79 -3.01 -12.33 4.40
CA ILE A 79 -4.22 -11.81 5.05
C ILE A 79 -5.01 -12.94 5.73
N MET A 80 -5.35 -13.99 4.98
CA MET A 80 -6.16 -15.10 5.50
C MET A 80 -5.46 -15.87 6.62
N ALA A 81 -4.13 -15.98 6.58
CA ALA A 81 -3.35 -16.63 7.63
C ALA A 81 -3.46 -15.89 8.99
N ALA A 82 -3.73 -14.58 8.98
CA ALA A 82 -3.92 -13.80 10.20
C ALA A 82 -5.31 -13.97 10.82
N TYR A 83 -6.33 -14.43 10.08
CA TYR A 83 -7.71 -14.57 10.60
C TYR A 83 -7.80 -15.45 11.84
N LYS A 84 -7.03 -16.54 11.87
CA LYS A 84 -6.98 -17.47 13.02
C LYS A 84 -6.44 -16.83 14.31
N LEU A 85 -5.78 -15.66 14.19
CA LEU A 85 -5.19 -14.92 15.31
C LEU A 85 -6.11 -13.80 15.81
N LEU A 86 -7.24 -13.56 15.14
CA LEU A 86 -8.25 -12.57 15.54
C LEU A 86 -9.22 -13.14 16.58
N SER A 87 -9.47 -14.45 16.54
CA SER A 87 -10.37 -15.13 17.48
C SER A 87 -9.85 -16.54 17.81
N PRO A 88 -9.33 -16.78 19.03
CA PRO A 88 -9.09 -15.80 20.11
C PRO A 88 -8.07 -14.72 19.67
N PRO A 89 -8.09 -13.51 20.27
CA PRO A 89 -7.22 -12.40 19.87
C PRO A 89 -5.79 -12.61 20.39
N VAL A 90 -5.05 -13.47 19.70
CA VAL A 90 -3.67 -13.87 20.03
C VAL A 90 -2.63 -13.29 19.07
N LEU A 91 -3.07 -12.43 18.14
CA LEU A 91 -2.19 -11.70 17.22
C LEU A 91 -1.14 -10.90 18.00
N ASP A 92 0.14 -11.13 17.73
CA ASP A 92 1.22 -10.32 18.30
C ASP A 92 1.63 -9.17 17.36
N MET A 93 2.61 -8.36 17.81
CA MET A 93 3.10 -7.24 17.01
C MET A 93 3.87 -7.68 15.75
N LYS A 94 4.57 -8.81 15.80
CA LYS A 94 5.31 -9.35 14.66
C LYS A 94 4.33 -9.80 13.57
N GLU A 95 3.30 -10.56 13.93
CA GLU A 95 2.28 -11.02 13.00
C GLU A 95 1.45 -9.87 12.44
N ALA A 96 1.08 -8.90 13.29
CA ALA A 96 0.43 -7.67 12.83
C ALA A 96 1.30 -6.90 11.83
N THR A 97 2.61 -6.75 12.08
CA THR A 97 3.54 -6.09 11.15
C THR A 97 3.63 -6.82 9.81
N ARG A 98 3.72 -8.14 9.85
CA ARG A 98 3.79 -8.97 8.65
C ARG A 98 2.54 -8.81 7.78
N VAL A 99 1.34 -8.96 8.37
CA VAL A 99 0.09 -8.82 7.60
C VAL A 99 -0.14 -7.37 7.16
N CYS A 100 0.20 -6.38 7.98
CA CYS A 100 0.12 -4.97 7.61
C CYS A 100 1.03 -4.62 6.43
N ASN A 101 2.21 -5.23 6.31
CA ASN A 101 3.04 -5.06 5.11
C ASN A 101 2.31 -5.57 3.85
N ALA A 102 1.62 -6.71 3.91
CA ALA A 102 0.82 -7.21 2.79
C ALA A 102 -0.38 -6.28 2.47
N VAL A 103 -1.10 -5.82 3.50
CA VAL A 103 -2.22 -4.86 3.33
C VAL A 103 -1.74 -3.55 2.74
N ALA A 104 -0.56 -3.05 3.12
CA ALA A 104 0.02 -1.84 2.58
C ALA A 104 0.39 -1.97 1.08
N LEU A 105 0.75 -3.16 0.60
CA LEU A 105 0.92 -3.40 -0.84
C LEU A 105 -0.42 -3.33 -1.59
N PHE A 106 -1.50 -3.85 -1.01
CA PHE A 106 -2.85 -3.63 -1.54
C PHE A 106 -3.27 -2.16 -1.50
N GLN A 107 -2.86 -1.40 -0.48
CA GLN A 107 -3.08 0.04 -0.45
C GLN A 107 -2.39 0.76 -1.61
N ALA A 108 -1.15 0.38 -1.93
CA ALA A 108 -0.42 0.93 -3.07
C ALA A 108 -1.12 0.59 -4.41
N MET A 109 -1.54 -0.66 -4.59
CA MET A 109 -2.32 -1.08 -5.77
C MET A 109 -3.69 -0.39 -5.86
N ALA A 110 -4.33 -0.12 -4.72
CA ALA A 110 -5.58 0.64 -4.65
C ALA A 110 -5.39 2.12 -4.98
N SER A 111 -4.19 2.68 -4.77
CA SER A 111 -3.87 4.08 -5.06
C SER A 111 -3.47 4.31 -6.52
N HIS A 112 -3.05 3.26 -7.23
CA HIS A 112 -2.53 3.39 -8.59
C HIS A 112 -3.64 3.27 -9.65
N PRO A 113 -3.72 4.18 -10.63
CA PRO A 113 -4.84 4.26 -11.58
C PRO A 113 -5.07 2.97 -12.38
N ASP A 114 -3.99 2.28 -12.79
CA ASP A 114 -4.08 1.07 -13.63
C ASP A 114 -4.51 -0.19 -12.86
N THR A 115 -4.34 -0.21 -11.54
CA THR A 115 -4.65 -1.39 -10.70
C THR A 115 -5.84 -1.18 -9.78
N ARG A 116 -6.21 0.08 -9.51
CA ARG A 116 -7.28 0.45 -8.57
C ARG A 116 -8.59 -0.27 -8.86
N MET A 117 -9.03 -0.30 -10.12
CA MET A 117 -10.26 -1.00 -10.49
C MET A 117 -10.12 -2.52 -10.46
N GLU A 118 -8.92 -3.05 -10.64
CA GLU A 118 -8.67 -4.49 -10.54
C GLU A 118 -8.78 -4.97 -9.08
N ILE A 119 -8.32 -4.16 -8.11
CA ILE A 119 -8.54 -4.39 -6.67
C ILE A 119 -10.04 -4.48 -6.34
N VAL A 120 -10.84 -3.58 -6.90
CA VAL A 120 -12.30 -3.53 -6.68
C VAL A 120 -13.00 -4.72 -7.34
N LYS A 121 -12.69 -5.02 -8.60
CA LYS A 121 -13.26 -6.17 -9.34
C LYS A 121 -12.92 -7.51 -8.67
N ALA A 122 -11.71 -7.64 -8.13
CA ALA A 122 -11.27 -8.81 -7.37
C ALA A 122 -11.85 -8.86 -5.95
N ARG A 123 -12.64 -7.84 -5.53
CA ARG A 123 -13.24 -7.73 -4.19
C ARG A 123 -12.22 -7.82 -3.05
N VAL A 124 -10.98 -7.39 -3.29
CA VAL A 124 -9.89 -7.43 -2.30
C VAL A 124 -10.28 -6.77 -0.96
N PRO A 125 -10.98 -5.61 -0.92
CA PRO A 125 -11.36 -4.98 0.35
C PRO A 125 -12.16 -5.89 1.29
N VAL A 126 -12.97 -6.81 0.76
CA VAL A 126 -13.78 -7.73 1.57
C VAL A 126 -12.91 -8.68 2.42
N TYR A 127 -11.72 -9.03 1.94
CA TYR A 127 -10.74 -9.82 2.71
C TYR A 127 -10.09 -9.00 3.85
N ILE A 128 -10.19 -7.67 3.80
CA ILE A 128 -9.59 -6.79 4.82
C ILE A 128 -10.61 -6.43 5.91
N TYR A 129 -11.92 -6.55 5.63
CA TYR A 129 -12.99 -6.21 6.57
C TYR A 129 -12.93 -6.93 7.93
N PRO A 130 -12.54 -8.21 8.04
CA PRO A 130 -12.37 -8.86 9.34
C PRO A 130 -11.39 -8.11 10.27
N PHE A 131 -10.37 -7.45 9.71
CA PHE A 131 -9.43 -6.64 10.47
C PHE A 131 -10.06 -5.33 10.98
N MET A 132 -10.89 -4.68 10.16
CA MET A 132 -11.63 -3.48 10.58
C MET A 132 -12.67 -3.78 11.65
N ASN A 133 -13.16 -5.03 11.68
CA ASN A 133 -14.22 -5.49 12.56
C ASN A 133 -13.75 -5.79 14.00
N THR A 134 -12.43 -5.86 14.25
CA THR A 134 -11.85 -6.21 15.57
C THR A 134 -12.13 -5.16 16.64
N THR A 135 -12.24 -5.59 17.90
CA THR A 135 -12.71 -4.75 19.02
C THR A 135 -11.66 -4.47 20.10
N GLU A 136 -10.46 -5.03 19.96
CA GLU A 136 -9.39 -5.01 20.94
C GLU A 136 -8.67 -3.64 21.01
N ASN A 137 -9.28 -2.66 21.70
CA ASN A 137 -8.75 -1.30 21.81
C ASN A 137 -7.53 -1.11 22.72
N ARG A 138 -7.23 -2.06 23.62
CA ARG A 138 -6.07 -1.96 24.53
C ARG A 138 -4.77 -2.42 23.88
N LEU A 139 -4.86 -3.05 22.72
CA LEU A 139 -3.76 -3.75 22.06
C LEU A 139 -3.30 -2.96 20.84
N LYS A 140 -2.11 -2.35 20.95
CA LYS A 140 -1.55 -1.48 19.89
C LYS A 140 -1.44 -2.15 18.51
N HIS A 141 -1.26 -3.47 18.47
CA HIS A 141 -1.17 -4.21 17.22
C HIS A 141 -2.53 -4.31 16.50
N PHE A 142 -3.66 -4.36 17.21
CA PHE A 142 -5.00 -4.28 16.62
C PHE A 142 -5.34 -2.87 16.15
N ASP A 143 -4.90 -1.82 16.86
CA ASP A 143 -4.96 -0.44 16.36
C ASP A 143 -4.21 -0.28 15.04
N TYR A 144 -2.97 -0.78 14.99
CA TYR A 144 -2.14 -0.71 13.80
C TYR A 144 -2.76 -1.47 12.61
N LEU A 145 -3.32 -2.65 12.88
CA LEU A 145 -4.01 -3.48 11.90
C LEU A 145 -5.22 -2.74 11.29
N ARG A 146 -6.07 -2.14 12.14
CA ARG A 146 -7.24 -1.36 11.72
C ARG A 146 -6.89 -0.12 10.94
N LEU A 147 -5.87 0.62 11.39
CA LEU A 147 -5.40 1.83 10.72
C LEU A 147 -4.85 1.52 9.32
N THR A 148 -4.06 0.45 9.20
CA THR A 148 -3.52 0.01 7.90
C THR A 148 -4.65 -0.45 6.97
N SER A 149 -5.65 -1.15 7.51
CA SER A 149 -6.84 -1.60 6.78
C SER A 149 -7.68 -0.43 6.24
N LEU A 150 -7.94 0.58 7.08
CA LEU A 150 -8.58 1.83 6.69
C LEU A 150 -7.81 2.55 5.58
N GLY A 151 -6.48 2.45 5.57
CA GLY A 151 -5.63 3.01 4.53
C GLY A 151 -5.99 2.52 3.12
N VAL A 152 -6.39 1.25 2.97
CA VAL A 152 -6.85 0.69 1.68
C VAL A 152 -8.17 1.31 1.25
N ILE A 153 -9.13 1.44 2.18
CA ILE A 153 -10.44 2.07 1.89
C ILE A 153 -10.23 3.53 1.51
N GLY A 154 -9.40 4.26 2.28
CA GLY A 154 -9.04 5.63 1.99
C GLY A 154 -8.37 5.80 0.62
N ALA A 155 -7.46 4.90 0.25
CA ALA A 155 -6.82 4.93 -1.07
C ALA A 155 -7.82 4.79 -2.23
N LEU A 156 -8.83 3.92 -2.08
CA LEU A 156 -9.84 3.69 -3.12
C LEU A 156 -10.69 4.94 -3.40
N VAL A 157 -11.06 5.66 -2.35
CA VAL A 157 -11.96 6.83 -2.44
C VAL A 157 -11.23 8.16 -2.58
N LYS A 158 -9.90 8.19 -2.40
CA LYS A 158 -9.09 9.41 -2.42
C LYS A 158 -9.12 10.15 -3.76
N VAL A 159 -9.19 9.42 -4.88
CA VAL A 159 -9.13 10.01 -6.23
C VAL A 159 -10.52 10.00 -6.84
N GLU A 160 -11.00 11.18 -7.22
CA GLU A 160 -12.24 11.36 -7.96
C GLU A 160 -11.99 11.29 -9.47
N ASP A 161 -12.51 10.24 -10.11
CA ASP A 161 -12.46 10.05 -11.56
C ASP A 161 -13.72 9.33 -12.07
N LYS A 162 -13.72 8.96 -13.35
CA LYS A 162 -14.84 8.24 -13.99
C LYS A 162 -15.24 6.93 -13.30
N ASN A 163 -14.35 6.31 -12.53
CA ASN A 163 -14.60 5.04 -11.86
C ASN A 163 -15.13 5.23 -10.43
N SER A 164 -15.01 6.44 -9.85
CA SER A 164 -15.41 6.71 -8.46
C SER A 164 -16.84 6.30 -8.11
N PRO A 165 -17.88 6.53 -8.96
CA PRO A 165 -19.23 6.07 -8.65
C PRO A 165 -19.32 4.55 -8.47
N GLN A 166 -18.58 3.79 -9.30
CA GLN A 166 -18.55 2.33 -9.21
C GLN A 166 -17.83 1.85 -7.94
N ILE A 167 -16.73 2.51 -7.56
CA ILE A 167 -16.00 2.22 -6.32
C ILE A 167 -16.87 2.50 -5.10
N ILE A 168 -17.55 3.65 -5.07
CA ILE A 168 -18.46 4.04 -3.98
C ILE A 168 -19.61 3.04 -3.88
N HIS A 169 -20.26 2.70 -5.00
CA HIS A 169 -21.34 1.71 -5.01
C HIS A 169 -20.88 0.35 -4.47
N PHE A 170 -19.72 -0.14 -4.90
CA PHE A 170 -19.13 -1.37 -4.38
C PHE A 170 -18.94 -1.30 -2.85
N LEU A 171 -18.38 -0.22 -2.34
CA LEU A 171 -18.12 -0.04 -0.90
C LEU A 171 -19.40 0.04 -0.07
N LEU A 172 -20.46 0.66 -0.61
CA LEU A 172 -21.77 0.71 0.01
C LEU A 172 -22.44 -0.67 0.04
N ASP A 173 -22.41 -1.40 -1.07
CA ASP A 173 -22.98 -2.75 -1.18
C ASP A 173 -22.33 -3.76 -0.23
N THR A 174 -21.05 -3.55 0.09
CA THR A 174 -20.29 -4.45 0.97
C THR A 174 -20.23 -3.94 2.41
N GLU A 175 -21.11 -3.01 2.80
CA GLU A 175 -21.28 -2.52 4.18
C GLU A 175 -20.00 -1.93 4.80
N VAL A 176 -19.22 -1.15 4.03
CA VAL A 176 -17.99 -0.55 4.58
C VAL A 176 -18.27 0.49 5.68
N ILE A 177 -19.43 1.16 5.65
CA ILE A 177 -19.75 2.27 6.55
C ILE A 177 -19.76 1.81 8.03
N PRO A 178 -20.52 0.77 8.42
CA PRO A 178 -20.45 0.21 9.78
C PRO A 178 -19.04 -0.14 10.24
N LEU A 179 -18.19 -0.65 9.34
CA LEU A 179 -16.80 -1.00 9.65
C LEU A 179 -15.94 0.23 9.92
N CYS A 180 -16.08 1.28 9.10
CA CYS A 180 -15.41 2.56 9.33
C CYS A 180 -15.82 3.19 10.66
N LEU A 181 -17.12 3.20 10.97
CA LEU A 181 -17.63 3.71 12.24
C LEU A 181 -17.06 2.94 13.43
N ARG A 182 -16.95 1.61 13.33
CA ARG A 182 -16.31 0.80 14.39
C ARG A 182 -14.84 1.16 14.59
N CYS A 183 -14.08 1.35 13.51
CA CYS A 183 -12.69 1.79 13.61
C CYS A 183 -12.57 3.16 14.29
N ILE A 184 -13.53 4.07 14.07
CA ILE A 184 -13.57 5.40 14.71
C ILE A 184 -13.90 5.29 16.21
N GLU A 185 -14.87 4.45 16.56
CA GLU A 185 -15.30 4.24 17.94
C GLU A 185 -14.21 3.58 18.79
N VAL A 186 -13.58 2.53 18.25
CA VAL A 186 -12.68 1.65 18.99
C VAL A 186 -11.19 2.02 18.77
N GLY A 187 -10.88 2.87 17.79
CA GLY A 187 -9.52 3.29 17.48
C GLY A 187 -8.99 4.44 18.35
N SER A 188 -7.66 4.50 18.51
CA SER A 188 -6.96 5.66 19.08
C SER A 188 -7.14 6.93 18.24
N GLU A 189 -6.76 8.10 18.76
CA GLU A 189 -6.98 9.41 18.10
C GLU A 189 -6.51 9.47 16.63
N LEU A 190 -5.45 8.74 16.26
CA LEU A 190 -4.97 8.64 14.87
C LEU A 190 -5.99 7.99 13.91
N ALA A 191 -6.74 6.99 14.37
CA ALA A 191 -7.82 6.41 13.57
C ALA A 191 -8.97 7.40 13.36
N LYS A 192 -9.18 8.31 14.32
CA LYS A 192 -10.16 9.40 14.22
C LYS A 192 -9.72 10.49 13.24
N THR A 193 -8.41 10.71 13.03
CA THR A 193 -7.92 11.72 12.07
C THR A 193 -8.06 11.29 10.60
N VAL A 194 -8.04 9.99 10.28
CA VAL A 194 -8.26 9.52 8.89
C VAL A 194 -9.65 9.92 8.37
N HIS A 195 -10.63 10.12 9.25
CA HIS A 195 -11.93 10.71 8.92
C HIS A 195 -11.81 12.13 8.31
N PHE A 196 -10.83 12.93 8.72
CA PHE A 196 -10.67 14.30 8.23
C PHE A 196 -9.97 14.41 6.87
N SER A 197 -9.30 13.37 6.40
CA SER A 197 -8.68 13.36 5.06
C SER A 197 -9.60 12.79 3.98
N LEU A 198 -10.86 12.50 4.32
CA LEU A 198 -11.91 12.01 3.43
C LEU A 198 -12.99 13.07 3.13
N ASN A 199 -12.77 14.32 3.56
CA ASN A 199 -13.58 15.50 3.22
C ASN A 199 -12.78 16.48 2.37
#